data_AF-A0AAD0NHC4-F1
#
_entry.id   AF-A0AAD0NHC4-F1
#
_cell.length_a   1.000
_cell.length_b   1.000
_cell.length_c   1.000
_cell.angle_alpha   90.00
_cell.angle_beta   90.00
_cell.angle_gamma   90.00
#
_symmetry.space_group_name_H-M   'P 1'
#
loop_
_entity.id
_entity.type
_entity.pdbx_description
1 polymer ?
#
loop_
_entity_poly.entity_id
_entity_poly.type
_entity_poly.pdbx_seq_one_letter_code
_entity_poly.pdbx_strand_id
1 'polypeptide(L)'
;MSAMERDIDANEGIYPFNGGRASKAEVCRRAGVSKVTLQGFAHRATTSKRIDAWLKGLRDKMLVGRKSVRKAVTLRADNWRELYLQAVRQTDLYRIEAIAQQHLLSTAQQQIAELELQVKGLLQAASAGKVVSISQSRLD
;
A
#
# COMPACT_ATOMS: atom_id res chain seq x y z
N MET A 1 20.22 -20.22 14.75
CA MET A 1 20.21 -20.43 13.29
C MET A 1 18.85 -20.07 12.70
N SER A 2 17.75 -20.68 13.15
CA SER A 2 16.37 -20.34 12.71
C SER A 2 16.00 -18.84 12.77
N ALA A 3 16.40 -18.12 13.82
CA ALA A 3 16.14 -16.68 13.91
C ALA A 3 16.77 -15.88 12.75
N MET A 4 18.00 -16.24 12.34
CA MET A 4 18.67 -15.56 11.23
C MET A 4 18.02 -15.91 9.88
N GLU A 5 17.51 -17.12 9.71
CA GLU A 5 16.75 -17.51 8.51
C GLU A 5 15.47 -16.70 8.42
N ARG A 6 14.72 -16.57 9.52
CA ARG A 6 13.53 -15.72 9.58
C ARG A 6 13.84 -14.25 9.27
N ASP A 7 14.96 -13.73 9.77
CA ASP A 7 15.39 -12.36 9.44
C ASP A 7 15.62 -12.20 7.93
N ILE A 8 16.21 -13.20 7.28
CA ILE A 8 16.48 -13.19 5.83
C ILE A 8 15.16 -13.26 5.05
N ASP A 9 14.28 -14.18 5.42
CA ASP A 9 13.00 -14.38 4.75
C ASP A 9 12.12 -13.11 4.88
N ALA A 10 12.07 -12.51 6.06
CA ALA A 10 11.34 -11.26 6.31
C ALA A 10 11.91 -10.04 5.55
N ASN A 11 13.13 -10.15 5.02
CA ASN A 11 13.81 -9.08 4.29
C ASN A 11 14.07 -9.43 2.82
N GLU A 12 13.27 -10.36 2.26
CA GLU A 12 13.29 -10.80 0.86
C GLU A 12 14.67 -11.34 0.45
N GLY A 13 15.26 -12.18 1.28
CA GLY A 13 16.54 -12.82 0.97
C GLY A 13 17.76 -11.94 1.26
N ILE A 14 17.62 -10.82 1.99
CA ILE A 14 18.75 -9.98 2.44
C ILE A 14 18.86 -10.09 3.96
N TYR A 15 20.05 -10.44 4.46
CA TYR A 15 20.27 -10.39 5.91
C TYR A 15 20.33 -8.92 6.39
N PRO A 16 19.47 -8.48 7.32
CA PRO A 16 19.38 -7.05 7.68
C PRO A 16 20.57 -6.56 8.52
N PHE A 17 21.33 -7.46 9.13
CA PHE A 17 22.46 -7.11 10.01
C PHE A 17 23.81 -7.32 9.34
N ASN A 18 24.86 -6.77 9.96
CA ASN A 18 26.26 -6.96 9.53
C ASN A 18 26.49 -6.66 8.03
N GLY A 19 25.79 -5.65 7.50
CA GLY A 19 25.89 -5.25 6.10
C GLY A 19 25.52 -6.34 5.10
N GLY A 20 24.56 -7.22 5.43
CA GLY A 20 24.13 -8.30 4.55
C GLY A 20 24.94 -9.59 4.66
N ARG A 21 25.85 -9.69 5.65
CA ARG A 21 26.81 -10.81 5.72
C ARG A 21 26.49 -11.76 6.87
N ALA A 22 26.09 -12.98 6.54
CA ALA A 22 26.11 -14.10 7.47
C ALA A 22 27.51 -14.72 7.56
N SER A 23 28.08 -14.76 8.76
CA SER A 23 29.42 -15.33 9.03
C SER A 23 29.43 -16.08 10.36
N LYS A 24 30.45 -16.91 10.64
CA LYS A 24 30.57 -17.57 11.95
C LYS A 24 30.61 -16.59 13.11
N ALA A 25 31.33 -15.48 12.94
CA ALA A 25 31.40 -14.43 13.94
C ALA A 25 30.01 -13.85 14.22
N GLU A 26 29.22 -13.67 13.17
CA GLU A 26 27.85 -13.19 13.28
C GLU A 26 26.91 -14.20 13.94
N VAL A 27 27.05 -15.49 13.63
CA VAL A 27 26.31 -16.57 14.30
C VAL A 27 26.63 -16.59 15.79
N CYS A 28 27.91 -16.53 16.14
CA CYS A 28 28.38 -16.43 17.53
C CYS A 28 27.83 -15.18 18.23
N ARG A 29 27.90 -14.02 17.58
CA ARG A 29 27.35 -12.76 18.10
C ARG A 29 25.86 -12.86 18.39
N ARG A 30 25.06 -13.39 17.44
CA ARG A 30 23.61 -13.58 17.60
C ARG A 30 23.27 -14.60 18.68
N ALA A 31 24.14 -15.57 18.92
CA ALA A 31 23.99 -16.57 19.98
C ALA A 31 24.53 -16.10 21.35
N GLY A 32 25.15 -14.93 21.44
CA GLY A 32 25.76 -14.44 22.69
C GLY A 32 27.04 -15.18 23.09
N VAL A 33 27.72 -15.84 22.16
CA VAL A 33 28.91 -16.68 22.42
C VAL A 33 30.14 -16.05 21.76
N SER A 34 31.31 -16.13 22.43
CA SER A 34 32.57 -15.69 21.82
C SER A 34 32.97 -16.58 20.64
N LYS A 35 33.47 -15.98 19.55
CA LYS A 35 33.97 -16.71 18.37
C LYS A 35 35.08 -17.70 18.71
N VAL A 36 35.90 -17.41 19.73
CA VAL A 36 37.00 -18.27 20.18
C VAL A 36 36.48 -19.63 20.67
N THR A 37 35.26 -19.69 21.18
CA THR A 37 34.60 -20.93 21.62
C THR A 37 34.54 -21.99 20.50
N LEU A 38 34.36 -21.56 19.24
CA LEU A 38 34.35 -22.47 18.09
C LEU A 38 35.72 -23.01 17.70
N GLN A 39 36.80 -22.42 18.22
CA GLN A 39 38.18 -22.87 18.00
C GLN A 39 38.62 -23.92 19.03
N GLY A 40 37.92 -24.01 20.17
CA GLY A 40 38.18 -25.01 21.21
C GLY A 40 37.97 -26.45 20.71
N PHE A 41 38.75 -27.38 21.26
CA PHE A 41 38.79 -28.78 20.82
C PHE A 41 37.40 -29.44 20.75
N ALA A 42 36.54 -29.17 21.75
CA ALA A 42 35.18 -29.72 21.83
C ALA A 42 34.25 -29.30 20.68
N HIS A 43 34.46 -28.12 20.08
CA HIS A 43 33.54 -27.55 19.09
C HIS A 43 34.15 -27.43 17.69
N ARG A 44 35.47 -27.52 17.57
CA ARG A 44 36.21 -27.37 16.31
C ARG A 44 35.82 -28.42 15.27
N ALA A 45 35.67 -29.67 15.69
CA ALA A 45 35.33 -30.78 14.80
C ALA A 45 33.81 -30.93 14.56
N THR A 46 32.98 -30.38 15.43
CA THR A 46 31.52 -30.62 15.46
C THR A 46 30.75 -29.34 15.12
N THR A 47 30.49 -28.48 16.10
CA THR A 47 29.66 -27.27 15.97
C THR A 47 30.19 -26.32 14.90
N SER A 48 31.51 -26.13 14.83
CA SER A 48 32.13 -25.25 13.83
C SER A 48 31.87 -25.74 12.40
N LYS A 49 31.93 -27.06 12.17
CA LYS A 49 31.64 -27.69 10.88
C LYS A 49 30.15 -27.64 10.53
N ARG A 50 29.27 -27.84 11.51
CA ARG A 50 27.81 -27.68 11.32
C ARG A 50 27.44 -26.26 10.92
N ILE A 51 28.04 -25.25 11.56
CA ILE A 51 27.84 -23.85 11.20
C ILE A 51 28.37 -23.56 9.79
N ASP A 52 29.52 -24.13 9.39
CA ASP A 52 30.03 -24.01 8.02
C ASP A 52 29.04 -24.53 6.98
N ALA A 53 28.54 -25.75 7.19
CA ALA A 53 27.59 -26.38 6.27
C ALA A 53 26.29 -25.57 6.17
N TRP A 54 25.78 -25.10 7.31
CA TRP A 54 24.59 -24.26 7.34
C TRP A 54 24.81 -22.91 6.65
N LEU A 55 25.93 -22.22 6.91
CA LEU A 55 26.26 -20.95 6.24
C LEU A 55 26.43 -21.12 4.73
N LYS A 56 26.93 -22.28 4.27
CA LYS A 56 27.01 -22.58 2.83
C LYS A 56 25.62 -22.65 2.21
N GLY A 57 24.72 -23.47 2.78
CA GLY A 57 23.34 -23.57 2.28
C GLY A 57 22.55 -22.26 2.41
N LEU A 58 22.87 -21.42 3.40
CA LEU A 58 22.26 -20.11 3.57
C LEU A 58 22.67 -19.12 2.46
N ARG A 59 23.92 -19.19 1.99
CA ARG A 59 24.40 -18.31 0.90
C ARG A 59 23.70 -18.58 -0.42
N ASP A 60 23.29 -19.82 -0.67
CA ASP A 60 22.56 -20.19 -1.90
C ASP A 60 21.14 -19.59 -1.92
N LYS A 61 20.57 -19.28 -0.75
CA LYS A 61 19.23 -18.70 -0.58
C LYS A 61 19.23 -17.18 -0.42
N MET A 62 20.39 -16.57 -0.21
CA MET A 62 20.51 -15.17 0.19
C MET A 62 21.20 -14.35 -0.90
N LEU A 63 20.74 -13.13 -1.11
CA LEU A 63 21.48 -12.17 -1.91
C LEU A 63 22.76 -11.78 -1.18
N VAL A 64 23.89 -12.27 -1.69
CA VAL A 64 25.21 -12.00 -1.12
C VAL A 64 25.97 -10.92 -1.91
N GLY A 65 26.87 -10.23 -1.21
CA GLY A 65 27.78 -9.26 -1.81
C GLY A 65 27.33 -7.82 -1.67
N ARG A 66 28.24 -6.96 -1.21
CA ARG A 66 27.93 -5.56 -0.85
C ARG A 66 27.32 -4.75 -2.00
N LYS A 67 27.82 -4.92 -3.23
CA LYS A 67 27.29 -4.22 -4.41
C LYS A 67 25.87 -4.67 -4.75
N SER A 68 25.63 -5.98 -4.78
CA SER A 68 24.32 -6.58 -5.08
C SER A 68 23.28 -6.19 -4.03
N VAL A 69 23.63 -6.32 -2.74
CA VAL A 69 22.76 -5.91 -1.62
C VAL A 69 22.45 -4.43 -1.70
N ARG A 70 23.45 -3.56 -1.91
CA ARG A 70 23.22 -2.11 -2.05
C ARG A 70 22.26 -1.81 -3.20
N LYS A 71 22.47 -2.44 -4.36
CA LYS A 71 21.59 -2.27 -5.53
C LYS A 71 20.16 -2.68 -5.22
N ALA A 72 19.96 -3.83 -4.59
CA ALA A 72 18.62 -4.32 -4.24
C ALA A 72 17.92 -3.41 -3.21
N VAL A 73 18.64 -2.95 -2.18
CA VAL A 73 18.09 -2.02 -1.19
C VAL A 73 17.74 -0.66 -1.83
N THR A 74 18.61 -0.13 -2.69
CA THR A 74 18.33 1.12 -3.41
C THR A 74 17.12 0.97 -4.31
N LEU A 75 17.05 -0.10 -5.12
CA LEU A 75 15.91 -0.37 -5.98
C LEU A 75 14.61 -0.50 -5.18
N ARG A 76 14.66 -1.17 -4.02
CA ARG A 76 13.51 -1.27 -3.11
C ARG A 76 13.06 0.10 -2.62
N ALA A 77 13.98 0.95 -2.19
CA ALA A 77 13.67 2.30 -1.73
C ALA A 77 13.08 3.17 -2.86
N ASP A 78 13.64 3.08 -4.07
CA ASP A 78 13.15 3.81 -5.24
C ASP A 78 11.75 3.35 -5.64
N ASN A 79 11.49 2.03 -5.62
CA ASN A 79 10.16 1.48 -5.89
C ASN A 79 9.13 1.98 -4.87
N TRP A 80 9.46 1.96 -3.58
CA TRP A 80 8.56 2.47 -2.54
C TRP A 80 8.29 3.97 -2.69
N ARG A 81 9.32 4.75 -3.06
CA ARG A 81 9.17 6.16 -3.35
C ARG A 81 8.20 6.38 -4.52
N GLU A 82 8.35 5.62 -5.60
CA GLU A 82 7.47 5.73 -6.76
C GLU A 82 6.02 5.37 -6.42
N LEU A 83 5.81 4.25 -5.72
CA LEU A 83 4.48 3.84 -5.25
C LEU A 83 3.83 4.90 -4.35
N TYR A 84 4.61 5.48 -3.43
CA TYR A 84 4.13 6.57 -2.58
C TYR A 84 3.71 7.78 -3.40
N LEU A 85 4.54 8.22 -4.35
CA LEU A 85 4.22 9.35 -5.22
C LEU A 85 2.98 9.08 -6.09
N GLN A 86 2.80 7.84 -6.56
CA GLN A 86 1.59 7.44 -7.27
C GLN A 86 0.35 7.53 -6.38
N ALA A 87 0.42 7.03 -5.15
CA ALA A 87 -0.68 7.11 -4.20
C ALA A 87 -1.06 8.56 -3.85
N VAL A 88 -0.06 9.44 -3.66
CA VAL A 88 -0.30 10.87 -3.42
C VAL A 88 -1.00 11.50 -4.61
N ARG A 89 -0.48 11.30 -5.84
CA ARG A 89 -1.10 11.84 -7.06
C ARG A 89 -2.56 11.39 -7.22
N GLN A 90 -2.84 10.10 -6.99
CA GLN A 90 -4.20 9.58 -7.05
C GLN A 90 -5.10 10.22 -5.99
N THR A 91 -4.60 10.36 -4.76
CA THR A 91 -5.34 11.01 -3.66
C THR A 91 -5.69 12.46 -4.00
N ASP A 92 -4.74 13.21 -4.58
CA ASP A 92 -4.97 14.59 -4.99
C ASP A 92 -6.03 14.69 -6.10
N LEU A 93 -5.97 13.80 -7.09
CA LEU A 93 -6.99 13.73 -8.15
C LEU A 93 -8.38 13.43 -7.58
N TYR A 94 -8.51 12.40 -6.74
CA TYR A 94 -9.78 12.06 -6.11
C TYR A 94 -10.34 13.21 -5.26
N ARG A 95 -9.48 13.96 -4.57
CA ARG A 95 -9.90 15.13 -3.80
C ARG A 95 -10.49 16.22 -4.71
N ILE A 96 -9.85 16.50 -5.84
CA ILE A 96 -10.35 17.49 -6.81
C ILE A 96 -11.69 17.04 -7.39
N GLU A 97 -11.78 15.77 -7.80
CA GLU A 97 -13.02 15.19 -8.33
C GLU A 97 -14.16 15.24 -7.31
N ALA A 98 -13.90 14.91 -6.05
CA ALA A 98 -14.90 14.97 -4.99
C ALA A 98 -15.44 16.39 -4.79
N ILE A 99 -14.58 17.41 -4.83
CA ILE A 99 -14.99 18.82 -4.75
C ILE A 99 -15.88 19.18 -5.95
N ALA A 100 -15.45 18.81 -7.17
CA ALA A 100 -16.23 19.09 -8.38
C ALA A 100 -17.61 18.41 -8.36
N GLN A 101 -17.66 17.14 -7.95
CA GLN A 101 -18.91 16.39 -7.79
C GLN A 101 -19.83 17.03 -6.74
N GLN A 102 -19.28 17.46 -5.61
CA GLN A 102 -20.05 18.13 -4.57
C GLN A 102 -20.67 19.45 -5.09
N HIS A 103 -19.92 20.21 -5.89
CA HIS A 103 -20.45 21.43 -6.52
C HIS A 103 -21.59 21.10 -7.49
N LEU A 104 -21.42 20.11 -8.37
CA LEU A 104 -22.46 19.69 -9.31
C LEU A 104 -23.73 19.22 -8.58
N LEU A 105 -23.55 18.44 -7.52
CA LEU A 105 -24.66 17.93 -6.69
C LEU A 105 -25.42 19.08 -6.03
N SER A 106 -24.70 20.05 -5.47
CA SER A 106 -25.29 21.26 -4.88
C SER A 106 -26.10 22.07 -5.91
N THR A 107 -25.54 22.30 -7.10
CA THR A 107 -26.25 23.03 -8.18
C THR A 107 -27.49 22.28 -8.65
N ALA A 108 -27.40 20.96 -8.84
CA ALA A 108 -28.56 20.15 -9.22
C ALA A 108 -29.66 20.19 -8.15
N GLN A 109 -29.29 20.13 -6.87
CA GLN A 109 -30.24 20.26 -5.75
C GLN A 109 -30.95 21.61 -5.74
N GLN A 110 -30.21 22.70 -6.02
CA GLN A 110 -30.81 24.04 -6.12
C GLN A 110 -31.82 24.13 -7.28
N GLN A 111 -31.48 23.56 -8.44
CA GLN A 111 -32.38 23.53 -9.60
C GLN A 111 -33.64 22.72 -9.32
N ILE A 112 -33.51 21.55 -8.67
CA ILE A 112 -34.67 20.73 -8.28
C ILE A 112 -35.58 21.54 -7.35
N ALA A 113 -35.03 22.18 -6.32
CA ALA A 113 -35.82 22.98 -5.39
C ALA A 113 -36.54 24.15 -6.08
N GLU A 114 -35.89 24.82 -7.03
CA GLU A 114 -36.50 25.89 -7.81
C GLU A 114 -37.64 25.37 -8.71
N LEU A 115 -37.40 24.27 -9.43
CA LEU A 115 -38.41 23.65 -10.29
C LEU A 115 -39.61 23.14 -9.49
N GLU A 116 -39.39 22.54 -8.31
CA GLU A 116 -40.45 22.12 -7.39
C GLU A 116 -41.32 23.31 -6.95
N LEU A 117 -40.69 24.46 -6.64
CA LEU A 117 -41.40 25.69 -6.30
C LEU A 117 -42.24 26.19 -7.48
N GLN A 118 -41.67 26.23 -8.68
CA GLN A 118 -42.35 26.65 -9.90
C GLN A 118 -43.55 25.75 -10.22
N VAL A 119 -43.36 24.43 -10.18
CA VAL A 119 -44.43 23.45 -10.39
C VAL A 119 -45.56 23.66 -9.38
N LYS A 120 -45.22 23.83 -8.09
CA LYS A 120 -46.22 24.10 -7.05
C LYS A 120 -47.00 25.40 -7.32
N GLY A 121 -46.31 26.47 -7.71
CA GLY A 121 -46.92 27.74 -8.07
C GLY A 121 -47.87 27.62 -9.28
N LEU A 122 -47.45 26.92 -10.32
CA LEU A 122 -48.27 26.66 -11.51
C LEU A 122 -49.51 25.83 -11.19
N LEU A 123 -49.40 24.80 -10.34
CA LEU A 123 -50.55 24.00 -9.90
C LEU A 123 -51.55 24.84 -9.09
N GLN A 124 -51.06 25.75 -8.23
CA GLN A 124 -51.92 26.69 -7.51
C GLN A 124 -52.62 27.67 -8.46
N ALA A 125 -51.91 28.22 -9.45
CA ALA A 125 -52.49 29.10 -10.44
C ALA A 125 -53.53 28.39 -11.33
N ALA A 126 -53.25 27.15 -11.75
CA ALA A 126 -54.17 26.34 -12.54
C ALA A 126 -55.44 25.94 -11.76
N SER A 127 -55.32 25.69 -10.45
CA SER A 127 -56.48 25.40 -9.59
C SER A 127 -57.29 26.64 -9.21
N ALA A 128 -56.67 27.82 -9.15
CA ALA A 128 -57.35 29.11 -8.97
C ALA A 128 -58.00 29.63 -10.27
N GLY A 129 -57.46 29.24 -11.43
CA GLY A 129 -58.07 29.48 -12.73
C GLY A 129 -59.35 28.66 -12.87
N LYS A 130 -60.49 29.35 -13.01
CA LYS A 130 -61.79 28.73 -13.28
C LYS A 130 -61.66 27.81 -14.51
N VAL A 131 -61.71 26.50 -14.30
CA VAL A 131 -61.75 25.51 -15.39
C VAL A 131 -63.06 25.73 -16.14
N VAL A 132 -63.00 26.50 -17.23
CA VAL A 132 -64.12 26.64 -18.15
C VAL A 132 -64.16 25.36 -18.97
N SER A 133 -65.15 24.51 -18.71
CA SER A 133 -65.46 23.41 -19.60
C SER A 133 -65.73 23.99 -20.98
N ILE A 134 -64.88 23.67 -21.95
CA ILE A 134 -65.20 23.86 -23.36
C ILE A 134 -66.30 22.84 -23.66
N SER A 135 -67.54 23.22 -23.38
CA SER A 135 -68.71 22.52 -23.91
C SER A 135 -68.60 22.60 -25.42
N GLN A 136 -68.40 21.45 -26.06
CA GLN A 136 -68.46 21.28 -27.50
C GLN A 136 -69.79 21.82 -28.02
N SER A 137 -69.80 23.05 -28.53
CA SER A 137 -70.83 23.57 -29.43
C SER A 137 -70.26 23.61 -30.85
N ARG A 138 -70.37 22.46 -31.51
CA ARG A 138 -70.26 22.22 -32.95
C ARG A 138 -70.87 20.83 -33.15
N LEU A 139 -71.99 20.63 -33.82
CA LEU A 139 -72.41 21.19 -35.11
C LEU A 139 -73.94 21.21 -35.19
N ASP A 140 -74.42 22.07 -36.08
CA ASP A 140 -75.76 22.11 -36.65
C ASP A 140 -76.24 20.76 -37.21
#